data_AF-A0A7Y6E2R3-F1
#
_entry.id   AF-A0A7Y6E2R3-F1
#
_cell.length_a   1.000
_cell.length_b   1.000
_cell.length_c   1.000
_cell.angle_alpha   90.00
_cell.angle_beta   90.00
_cell.angle_gamma   90.00
#
_symmetry.space_group_name_H-M   'P 1'
#
loop_
_entity.id
_entity.type
_entity.pdbx_description
1 polymer ?
#
loop_
_entity_poly.entity_id
_entity_poly.type
_entity_poly.pdbx_seq_one_letter_code
_entity_poly.pdbx_strand_id
1 'polypeptide(L)'
;MDNRRWAPPVVALLTALVAAGCTEDDTPSSSADATKTGRAPSTSSAAAPPPATAPPPAPSPTLPKTPQDVADYEDVCEQDQAGYRSPAAYTGPGPHPVLLFPSDSFYVRDMPAGWVTDDPQKAALIVCQTTRGMTTKLGDCTYKSSRQEGATRTVPLYGTTYTLTVRELHTNSVVTTVEHDMDAYDCPPLTTETAQSVNVNGILPTSWVIDDLRPLVDGTPAPPPRTP
;
A
#
# COMPACT_ATOMS: atom_id res chain seq x y z
N MET A 1 -2.33 20.14 60.39
CA MET A 1 -2.03 21.41 59.69
C MET A 1 -2.31 21.20 58.21
N ASP A 2 -3.44 21.77 57.82
CA ASP A 2 -4.03 22.06 56.50
C ASP A 2 -3.71 21.23 55.25
N ASN A 3 -4.74 20.46 54.88
CA ASN A 3 -5.06 19.99 53.54
C ASN A 3 -5.47 21.17 52.64
N ARG A 4 -4.76 21.41 51.52
CA ARG A 4 -5.29 22.24 50.43
C ARG A 4 -5.54 21.40 49.18
N ARG A 5 -6.81 21.02 49.04
CA ARG A 5 -7.44 20.53 47.81
C ARG A 5 -7.53 21.68 46.81
N TRP A 6 -7.08 21.50 45.58
CA TRP A 6 -7.38 22.37 44.45
C TRP A 6 -8.03 21.51 43.36
N ALA A 7 -9.26 21.88 43.00
CA ALA A 7 -10.04 21.34 41.90
C ALA A 7 -10.53 22.55 41.05
N PRO A 8 -10.85 22.35 39.77
CA PRO A 8 -10.37 23.19 38.66
C PRO A 8 -11.44 24.13 38.08
N PRO A 9 -11.07 25.06 37.16
CA PRO A 9 -12.06 25.68 36.28
C PRO A 9 -12.37 24.78 35.08
N VAL A 10 -13.64 24.39 35.02
CA VAL A 10 -14.33 23.82 33.85
C VAL A 10 -14.38 24.88 32.75
N VAL A 11 -13.85 24.59 31.57
CA VAL A 11 -14.10 25.37 30.35
C VAL A 11 -14.88 24.48 29.39
N ALA A 12 -16.17 24.76 29.28
CA ALA A 12 -17.04 24.24 28.24
C ALA A 12 -16.93 25.14 27.01
N LEU A 13 -16.66 24.57 25.83
CA LEU A 13 -16.82 25.29 24.57
C LEU A 13 -17.42 24.37 23.49
N LEU A 14 -18.73 24.59 23.33
CA LEU A 14 -19.55 24.61 22.13
C LEU A 14 -19.03 23.94 20.84
N THR A 15 -19.79 22.91 20.48
CA THR A 15 -19.99 22.32 19.16
C THR A 15 -20.54 23.30 18.13
N ALA A 16 -20.05 23.21 16.89
CA ALA A 16 -20.77 23.61 15.69
C ALA A 16 -20.56 22.55 14.60
N LEU A 17 -21.62 21.78 14.32
CA LEU A 17 -21.75 20.96 13.12
C LEU A 17 -22.03 21.88 11.93
N VAL A 18 -21.31 21.69 10.82
CA VAL A 18 -21.78 22.13 9.49
C VAL A 18 -21.69 20.91 8.58
N ALA A 19 -22.87 20.41 8.21
CA ALA A 19 -23.06 19.40 7.19
C ALA A 19 -23.42 20.10 5.86
N ALA A 20 -22.65 19.81 4.82
CA ALA A 20 -23.00 20.00 3.42
C ALA A 20 -22.31 18.83 2.70
N GLY A 21 -22.99 17.86 2.07
CA GLY A 21 -24.19 17.96 1.27
C GLY A 21 -23.78 18.07 -0.20
N CYS A 22 -23.19 17.01 -0.76
CA CYS A 22 -22.93 16.89 -2.19
C CYS A 22 -23.84 15.80 -2.74
N THR A 23 -24.74 16.22 -3.61
CA THR A 23 -25.78 15.46 -4.29
C THR A 23 -25.21 14.59 -5.41
N GLU A 24 -25.70 13.36 -5.45
CA GLU A 24 -25.54 12.38 -6.53
C GLU A 24 -26.43 12.79 -7.73
N ASP A 25 -25.87 12.84 -8.94
CA ASP A 25 -26.63 12.94 -10.21
C ASP A 25 -26.46 11.63 -10.99
N ASP A 26 -27.38 10.70 -10.75
CA ASP A 26 -27.62 9.53 -11.59
C ASP A 26 -28.30 9.96 -12.89
N THR A 27 -27.66 9.70 -14.03
CA THR A 27 -28.32 9.79 -15.35
C THR A 27 -28.48 8.39 -15.94
N PRO A 28 -29.72 7.87 -15.98
CA PRO A 28 -30.11 6.98 -17.05
C PRO A 28 -31.41 7.48 -17.69
N SER A 29 -31.36 7.81 -18.97
CA SER A 29 -32.59 7.93 -19.75
C SER A 29 -32.39 7.27 -21.12
N SER A 30 -32.81 6.01 -21.13
CA SER A 30 -33.06 5.22 -22.33
C SER A 30 -34.37 5.70 -22.95
N SER A 31 -34.32 6.25 -24.15
CA SER A 31 -35.50 6.51 -24.97
C SER A 31 -35.47 5.60 -26.19
N ALA A 32 -36.34 4.60 -26.18
CA ALA A 32 -36.83 3.97 -27.40
C ALA A 32 -37.93 4.88 -27.96
N ASP A 33 -37.89 5.20 -29.25
CA ASP A 33 -39.13 5.30 -30.02
C ASP A 33 -38.90 5.02 -31.50
N ALA A 34 -39.91 4.38 -32.07
CA ALA A 34 -39.99 3.88 -33.42
C ALA A 34 -40.46 4.98 -34.38
N THR A 35 -39.95 5.00 -35.61
CA THR A 35 -40.77 5.46 -36.74
C THR A 35 -40.39 4.73 -38.03
N LYS A 36 -41.42 4.09 -38.57
CA LYS A 36 -41.50 3.39 -39.83
C LYS A 36 -41.89 4.39 -40.93
N THR A 37 -41.08 4.56 -41.97
CA THR A 37 -41.56 4.96 -43.30
C THR A 37 -40.58 4.50 -44.37
N GLY A 38 -41.10 3.75 -45.35
CA GLY A 38 -40.34 3.19 -46.45
C GLY A 38 -39.93 4.22 -47.50
N ARG A 39 -38.80 3.95 -48.15
CA ARG A 39 -38.46 4.49 -49.47
C ARG A 39 -37.61 3.45 -50.22
N ALA A 40 -37.92 3.29 -51.50
CA ALA A 40 -37.41 2.30 -52.43
C ALA A 40 -35.86 2.33 -52.58
N PRO A 41 -35.23 1.18 -52.93
CA PRO A 41 -33.79 1.12 -53.14
C PRO A 41 -33.40 1.79 -54.46
N SER A 42 -32.63 2.86 -54.39
CA SER A 42 -31.83 3.35 -55.51
C SER A 42 -30.50 2.60 -55.50
N THR A 43 -30.31 1.69 -56.46
CA THR A 43 -29.03 1.05 -56.76
C THR A 43 -28.08 2.07 -57.38
N SER A 44 -27.45 2.88 -56.53
CA SER A 44 -26.27 3.66 -56.91
C SER A 44 -25.05 2.76 -56.78
N SER A 45 -24.50 2.35 -57.93
CA SER A 45 -23.23 1.63 -58.04
C SER A 45 -22.11 2.60 -57.68
N ALA A 46 -21.83 2.74 -56.39
CA ALA A 46 -20.65 3.41 -55.89
C ALA A 46 -19.48 2.42 -55.94
N ALA A 47 -18.45 2.77 -56.72
CA ALA A 47 -17.19 2.05 -56.74
C ALA A 47 -16.66 1.88 -55.30
N ALA A 48 -16.20 0.68 -54.98
CA ALA A 48 -15.66 0.36 -53.66
C ALA A 48 -14.54 1.36 -53.30
N PRO A 49 -14.55 1.95 -52.09
CA PRO A 49 -13.42 2.72 -51.62
C PRO A 49 -12.18 1.81 -51.59
N PRO A 50 -10.99 2.33 -51.92
CA PRO A 50 -9.76 1.55 -51.80
C PRO A 50 -9.62 1.02 -50.37
N PRO A 51 -9.05 -0.18 -50.18
CA PRO A 51 -8.85 -0.74 -48.85
C PRO A 51 -8.09 0.28 -48.00
N ALA A 52 -8.69 0.65 -46.87
CA ALA A 52 -8.04 1.51 -45.89
C ALA A 52 -6.71 0.87 -45.50
N THR A 53 -5.61 1.58 -45.75
CA THR A 53 -4.28 1.18 -45.30
C THR A 53 -4.38 0.90 -43.80
N ALA A 54 -4.02 -0.32 -43.39
CA ALA A 54 -4.04 -0.69 -41.98
C ALA A 54 -3.25 0.38 -41.18
N PRO A 55 -3.78 0.87 -40.05
CA PRO A 55 -3.02 1.79 -39.22
C PRO A 55 -1.68 1.16 -38.89
N PRO A 56 -0.58 1.95 -38.90
CA PRO A 56 0.72 1.43 -38.51
C PRO A 56 0.60 0.73 -37.15
N PRO A 57 1.29 -0.40 -36.95
CA PRO A 57 1.25 -1.11 -35.69
C PRO A 57 1.59 -0.15 -34.56
N ALA A 58 0.79 -0.17 -33.49
CA ALA A 58 1.03 0.67 -32.33
C ALA A 58 2.49 0.48 -31.87
N PRO A 59 3.20 1.57 -31.53
CA PRO A 59 4.55 1.44 -30.99
C PRO A 59 4.50 0.51 -29.79
N SER A 60 5.37 -0.50 -29.77
CA SER A 60 5.47 -1.39 -28.62
C SER A 60 5.75 -0.53 -27.38
N PRO A 61 5.05 -0.77 -26.25
CA PRO A 61 5.32 -0.03 -25.02
C PRO A 61 6.80 -0.15 -24.71
N THR A 62 7.47 1.00 -24.62
CA THR A 62 8.88 1.04 -24.26
C THR A 62 8.96 0.64 -22.81
N LEU A 63 9.52 -0.55 -22.55
CA LEU A 63 9.66 -1.03 -21.19
C LEU A 63 10.55 -0.08 -20.40
N PRO A 64 10.21 0.21 -19.13
CA PRO A 64 11.07 1.02 -18.29
C PRO A 64 12.45 0.37 -18.18
N LYS A 65 13.47 1.22 -18.07
CA LYS A 65 14.85 0.79 -17.91
C LYS A 65 14.95 -0.08 -16.66
N THR A 66 15.71 -1.17 -16.73
CA THR A 66 15.94 -2.03 -15.57
C THR A 66 16.55 -1.19 -14.44
N PRO A 67 15.92 -1.13 -13.25
CA PRO A 67 16.42 -0.38 -12.12
C PRO A 67 17.80 -0.92 -11.77
N GLN A 68 18.74 -0.03 -11.48
CA GLN A 68 20.13 -0.42 -11.20
C GLN A 68 20.39 -0.49 -9.71
N ASP A 69 19.65 0.30 -8.91
CA ASP A 69 19.82 0.40 -7.47
C ASP A 69 18.50 0.17 -6.72
N VAL A 70 18.58 -0.16 -5.43
CA VAL A 70 17.41 -0.40 -4.56
C VAL A 70 16.45 0.80 -4.50
N ALA A 71 16.98 2.03 -4.56
CA ALA A 71 16.18 3.25 -4.56
C ALA A 71 15.29 3.37 -5.81
N ASP A 72 15.74 2.87 -6.96
CA ASP A 72 14.96 2.87 -8.20
C ASP A 72 13.74 1.92 -8.12
N TYR A 73 13.65 1.07 -7.08
CA TYR A 73 12.51 0.18 -6.83
C TYR A 73 11.39 0.83 -6.01
N GLU A 74 11.61 2.01 -5.42
CA GLU A 74 10.51 2.77 -4.80
C GLU A 74 9.43 3.10 -5.83
N ASP A 75 9.85 3.47 -7.05
CA ASP A 75 8.97 3.70 -8.20
C ASP A 75 8.14 2.46 -8.59
N VAL A 76 8.61 1.26 -8.28
CA VAL A 76 7.86 0.00 -8.56
C VAL A 76 6.68 -0.15 -7.62
N CYS A 77 6.83 0.33 -6.39
CA CYS A 77 5.76 0.31 -5.39
C CYS A 77 4.74 1.43 -5.61
N GLU A 78 5.12 2.51 -6.28
CA GLU A 78 4.24 3.66 -6.53
C GLU A 78 3.57 3.64 -7.90
N GLN A 79 4.17 2.98 -8.90
CA GLN A 79 3.70 3.07 -10.30
C GLN A 79 3.22 1.71 -10.83
N ASP A 80 2.04 1.69 -11.45
CA ASP A 80 1.58 0.57 -12.29
C ASP A 80 2.29 0.61 -13.66
N GLN A 81 3.60 0.40 -13.64
CA GLN A 81 4.45 0.33 -14.82
C GLN A 81 4.65 -1.11 -15.30
N ALA A 82 5.07 -1.29 -16.55
CA ALA A 82 5.37 -2.62 -17.08
C ALA A 82 6.57 -3.23 -16.35
N GLY A 83 6.51 -4.52 -16.04
CA GLY A 83 7.59 -5.22 -15.33
C GLY A 83 8.93 -5.21 -16.07
N TYR A 84 10.00 -5.53 -15.36
CA TYR A 84 11.34 -5.55 -15.92
C TYR A 84 11.63 -6.92 -16.53
N ARG A 85 12.11 -7.01 -17.77
CA ARG A 85 12.39 -8.33 -18.38
C ARG A 85 13.62 -9.06 -17.81
N SER A 86 14.45 -8.37 -17.03
CA SER A 86 15.75 -8.86 -16.58
C SER A 86 15.72 -9.76 -15.34
N PRO A 87 14.88 -9.52 -14.31
CA PRO A 87 14.80 -10.37 -13.13
C PRO A 87 14.28 -11.77 -13.45
N ALA A 88 14.63 -12.72 -12.58
CA ALA A 88 14.10 -14.07 -12.63
C ALA A 88 12.57 -14.06 -12.59
N ALA A 89 11.93 -14.81 -13.48
CA ALA A 89 10.48 -14.99 -13.46
C ALA A 89 10.06 -15.75 -12.20
N TYR A 90 8.91 -15.40 -11.63
CA TYR A 90 8.33 -16.12 -10.51
C TYR A 90 7.65 -17.39 -11.02
N THR A 91 8.19 -18.56 -10.66
CA THR A 91 7.73 -19.86 -11.18
C THR A 91 6.81 -20.63 -10.22
N GLY A 92 6.17 -19.93 -9.28
CA GLY A 92 5.31 -20.51 -8.25
C GLY A 92 6.02 -20.66 -6.90
N PRO A 93 5.59 -21.58 -6.02
CA PRO A 93 6.21 -21.76 -4.72
C PRO A 93 7.65 -22.26 -4.86
N GLY A 94 8.59 -21.61 -4.19
CA GLY A 94 9.99 -22.04 -4.14
C GLY A 94 10.79 -21.17 -3.19
N PRO A 95 12.07 -21.50 -2.95
CA PRO A 95 13.00 -20.52 -2.43
C PRO A 95 13.14 -19.36 -3.44
N HIS A 96 12.53 -18.21 -3.17
CA HIS A 96 12.58 -17.02 -4.03
C HIS A 96 13.06 -15.81 -3.23
N PRO A 97 14.29 -15.33 -3.47
CA PRO A 97 14.75 -14.08 -2.85
C PRO A 97 13.80 -12.93 -3.20
N VAL A 98 13.51 -12.10 -2.21
CA VAL A 98 12.63 -10.94 -2.32
C VAL A 98 13.39 -9.65 -2.10
N LEU A 99 12.98 -8.59 -2.79
CA LEU A 99 13.28 -7.22 -2.37
C LEU A 99 12.22 -6.81 -1.34
N LEU A 100 12.67 -6.41 -0.16
CA LEU A 100 11.79 -6.03 0.94
C LEU A 100 11.92 -4.54 1.21
N PHE A 101 10.81 -3.81 1.12
CA PHE A 101 10.67 -2.41 1.58
C PHE A 101 11.94 -1.57 1.37
N PRO A 102 12.27 -1.15 0.14
CA PRO A 102 13.54 -0.48 -0.18
C PRO A 102 13.85 0.74 0.71
N SER A 103 12.83 1.37 1.31
CA SER A 103 12.94 2.49 2.26
C SER A 103 12.96 2.11 3.75
N ASP A 104 12.55 0.90 4.15
CA ASP A 104 12.36 0.48 5.55
C ASP A 104 13.35 -0.64 5.95
N SER A 105 14.59 -0.24 6.23
CA SER A 105 15.71 -1.15 6.56
C SER A 105 15.55 -2.00 7.83
N PHE A 106 14.59 -1.69 8.70
CA PHE A 106 14.46 -2.35 10.00
C PHE A 106 13.98 -3.80 9.90
N TYR A 107 13.15 -4.12 8.91
CA TYR A 107 12.68 -5.48 8.70
C TYR A 107 13.77 -6.40 8.14
N VAL A 108 14.62 -5.87 7.25
CA VAL A 108 15.64 -6.65 6.53
C VAL A 108 16.58 -7.38 7.48
N ARG A 109 16.97 -6.74 8.60
CA ARG A 109 17.91 -7.32 9.56
C ARG A 109 17.36 -8.60 10.23
N ASP A 110 16.06 -8.65 10.47
CA ASP A 110 15.43 -9.71 11.25
C ASP A 110 14.78 -10.78 10.35
N MET A 111 14.97 -10.69 9.02
CA MET A 111 14.52 -11.69 8.05
C MET A 111 15.39 -12.94 8.06
N PRO A 112 14.83 -14.13 7.75
CA PRO A 112 15.61 -15.35 7.59
C PRO A 112 16.70 -15.20 6.52
N ALA A 113 17.86 -15.82 6.77
CA ALA A 113 18.98 -15.77 5.84
C ALA A 113 18.60 -16.30 4.45
N GLY A 114 18.94 -15.56 3.40
CA GLY A 114 18.64 -15.92 2.01
C GLY A 114 17.24 -15.54 1.52
N TRP A 115 16.36 -15.03 2.39
CA TRP A 115 15.05 -14.53 1.97
C TRP A 115 15.15 -13.19 1.26
N VAL A 116 15.99 -12.28 1.75
CA VAL A 116 16.15 -10.94 1.19
C VAL A 116 17.45 -10.87 0.39
N THR A 117 17.41 -10.16 -0.74
CA THR A 117 18.59 -9.81 -1.52
C THR A 117 18.63 -8.30 -1.76
N ASP A 118 19.83 -7.75 -1.85
CA ASP A 118 20.10 -6.39 -2.33
C ASP A 118 20.36 -6.35 -3.84
N ASP A 119 20.49 -7.52 -4.49
CA ASP A 119 20.71 -7.66 -5.92
C ASP A 119 19.36 -7.80 -6.64
N PRO A 120 18.90 -6.74 -7.32
CA PRO A 120 17.61 -6.78 -7.99
C PRO A 120 17.50 -7.80 -9.12
N GLN A 121 18.63 -8.21 -9.70
CA GLN A 121 18.63 -9.23 -10.77
C GLN A 121 18.36 -10.63 -10.22
N LYS A 122 18.57 -10.83 -8.91
CA LYS A 122 18.33 -12.11 -8.22
C LYS A 122 16.93 -12.20 -7.62
N ALA A 123 16.26 -11.07 -7.40
CA ALA A 123 14.94 -11.06 -6.81
C ALA A 123 13.87 -11.45 -7.83
N ALA A 124 12.96 -12.33 -7.43
CA ALA A 124 11.77 -12.65 -8.22
C ALA A 124 10.56 -11.80 -7.80
N LEU A 125 10.53 -11.37 -6.53
CA LEU A 125 9.43 -10.65 -5.92
C LEU A 125 9.89 -9.34 -5.29
N ILE A 126 8.99 -8.37 -5.23
CA ILE A 126 9.13 -7.16 -4.43
C ILE A 126 7.94 -7.03 -3.47
N VAL A 127 8.22 -6.63 -2.23
CA VAL A 127 7.20 -6.38 -1.21
C VAL A 127 7.07 -4.88 -0.99
N CYS A 128 5.91 -4.35 -1.37
CA CYS A 128 5.54 -2.96 -1.21
C CYS A 128 4.68 -2.79 0.04
N GLN A 129 5.09 -1.89 0.94
CA GLN A 129 4.32 -1.52 2.13
C GLN A 129 3.65 -0.17 1.89
N THR A 130 2.35 -0.11 2.13
CA THR A 130 1.66 1.15 2.35
C THR A 130 1.03 1.15 3.74
N THR A 131 0.90 2.33 4.32
CA THR A 131 0.29 2.50 5.64
C THR A 131 -0.86 3.48 5.55
N ARG A 132 -1.98 3.14 6.17
CA ARG A 132 -3.11 4.04 6.37
C ARG A 132 -3.31 4.24 7.86
N GLY A 133 -3.00 5.45 8.35
CA GLY A 133 -3.30 5.83 9.72
C GLY A 133 -4.81 5.75 9.99
N MET A 134 -5.18 5.19 11.14
CA MET A 134 -6.57 5.17 11.61
C MET A 134 -6.86 6.42 12.44
N THR A 135 -8.11 6.85 12.47
CA THR A 135 -8.56 7.96 13.32
C THR A 135 -8.77 7.56 14.77
N THR A 136 -8.86 6.26 15.04
CA THR A 136 -9.04 5.70 16.39
C THR A 136 -7.76 5.84 17.20
N LYS A 137 -7.83 6.66 18.25
CA LYS A 137 -6.79 6.72 19.29
C LYS A 137 -6.90 5.46 20.16
N LEU A 138 -5.83 4.68 20.21
CA LEU A 138 -5.74 3.46 21.02
C LEU A 138 -5.35 3.79 22.47
N GLY A 139 -4.57 4.85 22.66
CA GLY A 139 -4.21 5.35 23.99
C GLY A 139 -3.08 6.36 23.94
N ASP A 140 -2.34 6.48 25.04
CA ASP A 140 -1.25 7.45 25.21
C ASP A 140 0.03 6.74 25.66
N CYS A 141 1.06 6.80 24.83
CA CYS A 141 2.36 6.24 25.16
C CYS A 141 3.23 7.26 25.87
N THR A 142 3.78 6.87 27.03
CA THR A 142 4.68 7.72 27.81
C THR A 142 6.10 7.21 27.73
N TYR A 143 7.00 8.06 27.25
CA TYR A 143 8.41 7.72 27.04
C TYR A 143 9.33 8.65 27.83
N LYS A 144 10.51 8.15 28.18
CA LYS A 144 11.57 8.99 28.76
C LYS A 144 12.17 9.88 27.66
N SER A 145 12.38 11.15 27.97
CA SER A 145 13.07 12.07 27.08
C SER A 145 14.55 11.75 27.01
N SER A 146 15.08 11.61 25.79
CA SER A 146 16.54 11.53 25.59
C SER A 146 17.24 12.89 25.71
N ARG A 147 16.49 14.01 25.67
CA ARG A 147 17.03 15.38 25.69
C ARG A 147 17.19 15.95 27.08
N GLN A 148 16.43 15.45 28.06
CA GLN A 148 16.44 15.95 29.43
C GLN A 148 16.26 14.80 30.40
N GLU A 149 17.24 14.61 31.27
CA GLU A 149 17.22 13.58 32.30
C GLU A 149 16.00 13.75 33.21
N GLY A 150 15.30 12.65 33.49
CA GLY A 150 14.10 12.63 34.34
C GLY A 150 12.82 13.17 33.68
N ALA A 151 12.90 13.80 32.50
CA ALA A 151 11.71 14.26 31.79
C ALA A 151 11.02 13.10 31.06
N THR A 152 9.69 13.12 31.01
CA THR A 152 8.88 12.21 30.22
C THR A 152 8.07 12.98 29.17
N ARG A 153 7.79 12.33 28.05
CA ARG A 153 6.92 12.83 26.99
C ARG A 153 5.80 11.84 26.77
N THR A 154 4.58 12.33 26.71
CA THR A 154 3.40 11.54 26.36
C THR A 154 2.98 11.88 24.93
N VAL A 155 2.73 10.85 24.12
CA VAL A 155 2.30 10.97 22.72
C VAL A 155 1.12 10.04 22.47
N PRO A 156 0.09 10.48 21.73
CA PRO A 156 -1.03 9.62 21.38
C PRO A 156 -0.60 8.50 20.44
N LEU A 157 -1.10 7.29 20.71
CA LEU A 157 -1.00 6.12 19.83
C LEU A 157 -2.30 5.99 19.03
N TYR A 158 -2.17 5.90 17.72
CA TYR A 158 -3.27 5.65 16.81
C TYR A 158 -3.14 4.28 16.16
N GLY A 159 -4.28 3.70 15.83
CA GLY A 159 -4.31 2.47 15.03
C GLY A 159 -3.74 2.72 13.64
N THR A 160 -3.26 1.68 12.98
CA THR A 160 -2.72 1.78 11.60
C THR A 160 -3.00 0.51 10.84
N THR A 161 -3.50 0.63 9.63
CA THR A 161 -3.59 -0.50 8.68
C THR A 161 -2.30 -0.52 7.86
N TYR A 162 -1.62 -1.66 7.85
CA TYR A 162 -0.52 -1.95 6.95
C TYR A 162 -1.03 -2.79 5.78
N THR A 163 -0.74 -2.39 4.55
CA THR A 163 -1.04 -3.18 3.36
C THR A 163 0.28 -3.60 2.72
N LEU A 164 0.53 -4.91 2.70
CA LEU A 164 1.67 -5.52 2.04
C LEU A 164 1.22 -6.04 0.67
N THR A 165 1.76 -5.46 -0.40
CA THR A 165 1.51 -5.94 -1.77
C THR A 165 2.77 -6.61 -2.29
N VAL A 166 2.69 -7.91 -2.55
CA VAL A 166 3.78 -8.68 -3.15
C VAL A 166 3.56 -8.73 -4.65
N ARG A 167 4.54 -8.25 -5.43
CA ARG A 167 4.50 -8.23 -6.88
C ARG A 167 5.63 -9.06 -7.48
N GLU A 168 5.38 -9.67 -8.62
CA GLU A 168 6.42 -10.29 -9.44
C GLU A 168 7.21 -9.18 -10.15
N LEU A 169 8.53 -9.13 -9.96
CA LEU A 169 9.37 -8.09 -10.57
C LEU A 169 9.42 -8.19 -12.10
N HIS A 170 9.32 -9.41 -12.65
CA HIS A 170 9.40 -9.64 -14.08
C HIS A 170 8.21 -9.05 -14.85
N THR A 171 7.00 -9.19 -14.30
CA THR A 171 5.74 -8.81 -14.96
C THR A 171 5.06 -7.60 -14.33
N ASN A 172 5.49 -7.20 -13.13
CA ASN A 172 4.81 -6.29 -12.21
C ASN A 172 3.39 -6.75 -11.77
N SER A 173 3.07 -8.02 -11.95
CA SER A 173 1.78 -8.57 -11.55
C SER A 173 1.71 -8.74 -10.03
N VAL A 174 0.56 -8.42 -9.44
CA VAL A 174 0.30 -8.71 -8.02
C VAL A 174 0.22 -10.22 -7.83
N VAL A 175 1.06 -10.75 -6.94
CA VAL A 175 1.06 -12.15 -6.51
C VAL A 175 0.11 -12.32 -5.33
N THR A 176 0.20 -11.44 -4.33
CA THR A 176 -0.72 -11.40 -3.20
C THR A 176 -0.78 -10.01 -2.58
N THR A 177 -1.85 -9.73 -1.86
CA THR A 177 -2.01 -8.56 -1.00
C THR A 177 -2.47 -9.03 0.38
N VAL A 178 -1.80 -8.57 1.43
CA VAL A 178 -2.13 -8.86 2.82
C VAL A 178 -2.33 -7.56 3.58
N GLU A 179 -3.36 -7.50 4.42
CA GLU A 179 -3.63 -6.37 5.28
C GLU A 179 -3.52 -6.77 6.75
N HIS A 180 -2.90 -5.90 7.54
CA HIS A 180 -2.76 -6.05 8.98
C HIS A 180 -3.21 -4.79 9.69
N ASP A 181 -4.22 -4.92 10.54
CA ASP A 181 -4.68 -3.85 11.41
C ASP A 181 -3.90 -3.88 12.72
N MET A 182 -3.17 -2.79 12.99
CA MET A 182 -2.54 -2.54 14.28
C MET A 182 -3.50 -1.75 15.15
N ASP A 183 -4.46 -2.44 15.79
CA ASP A 183 -5.47 -1.85 16.68
C ASP A 183 -5.24 -2.16 18.17
N ALA A 184 -4.24 -3.00 18.47
CA ALA A 184 -3.83 -3.30 19.82
C ALA A 184 -3.07 -2.14 20.46
N TYR A 185 -3.36 -1.88 21.73
CA TYR A 185 -2.59 -0.92 22.53
C TYR A 185 -1.24 -1.52 22.94
N ASP A 186 -0.23 -1.34 22.08
CA ASP A 186 1.16 -1.66 22.36
C ASP A 186 2.07 -0.49 21.96
N CYS A 187 2.78 0.07 22.94
CA CYS A 187 3.57 1.27 22.73
C CYS A 187 4.92 0.92 22.11
N PRO A 188 5.19 1.33 20.85
CA PRO A 188 6.43 0.96 20.18
C PRO A 188 7.66 1.56 20.87
N PRO A 189 8.83 0.90 20.82
CA PRO A 189 10.05 1.50 21.31
C PRO A 189 10.36 2.78 20.53
N LEU A 190 10.81 3.83 21.23
CA LEU A 190 11.24 5.07 20.56
C LEU A 190 12.49 4.78 19.70
N THR A 191 12.38 5.03 18.40
CA THR A 191 13.56 5.29 17.57
C THR A 191 13.92 6.77 17.67
N THR A 192 15.12 7.14 17.20
CA THR A 192 15.54 8.56 17.09
C THR A 192 14.59 9.41 16.24
N GLU A 193 13.87 8.78 15.30
CA GLU A 193 12.80 9.42 14.52
C GLU A 193 11.52 9.57 15.34
N THR A 194 11.06 8.51 16.01
CA THR A 194 9.85 8.54 16.85
C THR A 194 9.94 9.58 17.97
N ALA A 195 11.16 9.85 18.45
CA ALA A 195 11.43 10.88 19.46
C ALA A 195 11.05 12.30 18.98
N GLN A 196 10.94 12.52 17.67
CA GLN A 196 10.56 13.81 17.07
C GLN A 196 9.07 13.88 16.72
N SER A 197 8.41 12.73 16.50
CA SER A 197 7.00 12.66 16.10
C SER A 197 6.04 13.22 17.16
N VAL A 198 4.90 13.76 16.70
CA VAL A 198 3.81 14.25 17.57
C VAL A 198 2.80 13.15 17.94
N ASN A 199 2.83 12.04 17.22
CA ASN A 199 2.04 10.84 17.41
C ASN A 199 2.90 9.60 17.10
N VAL A 200 2.46 8.44 17.59
CA VAL A 200 3.05 7.14 17.25
C VAL A 200 1.98 6.25 16.62
N ASN A 201 2.42 5.37 15.72
CA ASN A 201 1.60 4.35 15.08
C ASN A 201 2.03 2.98 15.61
N GLY A 202 1.12 2.01 15.63
CA GLY A 202 1.49 0.62 15.92
C GLY A 202 2.51 0.12 14.89
N ILE A 203 3.48 -0.70 15.32
CA ILE A 203 4.49 -1.28 14.43
C ILE A 203 4.02 -2.66 13.98
N LEU A 204 4.05 -2.91 12.66
CA LEU A 204 3.87 -4.25 12.12
C LEU A 204 5.04 -5.15 12.56
N PRO A 205 4.80 -6.26 13.29
CA PRO A 205 5.90 -7.12 13.73
C PRO A 205 6.55 -7.84 12.54
N THR A 206 7.90 -7.94 12.53
CA THR A 206 8.63 -8.69 11.49
C THR A 206 8.14 -10.14 11.37
N SER A 207 7.74 -10.77 12.49
CA SER A 207 7.21 -12.14 12.47
C SER A 207 5.93 -12.30 11.64
N TRP A 208 5.13 -11.24 11.47
CA TRP A 208 3.92 -11.26 10.65
C TRP A 208 4.30 -11.22 9.18
N VAL A 209 5.22 -10.31 8.82
CA VAL A 209 5.80 -10.24 7.45
C VAL A 209 6.44 -11.58 7.06
N ILE A 210 7.19 -12.21 7.98
CA ILE A 210 7.79 -13.53 7.74
C ILE A 210 6.71 -14.57 7.44
N ASP A 211 5.64 -14.61 8.24
CA ASP A 211 4.58 -15.61 8.05
C ASP A 211 3.83 -15.43 6.73
N ASP A 212 3.60 -14.19 6.30
CA ASP A 212 2.94 -13.89 5.02
C ASP A 212 3.80 -14.26 3.81
N LEU A 213 5.11 -14.01 3.92
CA LEU A 213 6.05 -14.26 2.83
C LEU A 213 6.49 -15.72 2.74
N ARG A 214 6.41 -16.47 3.84
CA ARG A 214 6.85 -17.88 3.92
C ARG A 214 6.40 -18.74 2.72
N PRO A 215 5.11 -18.76 2.32
CA PRO A 215 4.66 -19.59 1.20
C PRO A 215 5.27 -19.20 -0.14
N LEU A 216 5.64 -17.93 -0.30
CA LEU A 216 6.19 -17.36 -1.53
C LEU A 216 7.70 -17.50 -1.59
N VAL A 217 8.36 -17.45 -0.43
CA VAL A 217 9.81 -17.30 -0.30
C VAL A 217 10.51 -18.60 0.05
N ASP A 218 9.87 -19.57 0.72
CA ASP A 218 10.46 -20.89 0.98
C ASP A 218 9.52 -22.06 0.64
N GLY A 219 8.30 -21.77 0.19
CA GLY A 219 7.29 -22.76 -0.17
C GLY A 219 6.59 -23.42 1.01
N THR A 220 6.92 -23.06 2.25
CA THR A 220 6.27 -23.60 3.45
C THR A 220 4.89 -22.96 3.60
N PRO A 221 3.82 -23.75 3.88
CA PRO A 221 2.49 -23.21 4.07
C PRO A 221 2.45 -22.10 5.13
N ALA A 222 1.57 -21.13 4.91
CA ALA A 222 1.32 -20.07 5.88
C ALA A 222 0.82 -20.72 7.18
N PRO A 223 1.20 -20.19 8.35
CA PRO A 223 0.54 -20.59 9.58
C PRO A 223 -0.96 -20.29 9.50
N PRO A 224 -1.78 -20.94 10.32
CA PRO A 224 -3.20 -20.63 10.39
C PRO A 224 -3.40 -19.12 10.69
N PRO A 225 -4.50 -18.51 10.18
CA PRO A 225 -4.79 -17.11 10.43
C PRO A 225 -4.76 -16.82 11.93
N ARG A 226 -4.07 -15.75 12.32
CA ARG A 226 -4.05 -15.31 13.71
C ARG A 226 -5.46 -14.82 14.06
N THR A 227 -5.98 -15.30 15.18
CA THR A 227 -7.22 -14.76 15.74
C THR A 227 -6.89 -13.41 16.38
N PRO A 228 -7.70 -12.36 16.15
CA PRO A 228 -7.51 -11.06 16.80
C PRO A 228 -7.54 -11.15 18.33
#